data_AF-A0AAN9W0X9-F1
#
_entry.id   AF-A0AAN9W0X9-F1
#
_cell.length_a   1.000
_cell.length_b   1.000
_cell.length_c   1.000
_cell.angle_alpha   90.00
_cell.angle_beta   90.00
_cell.angle_gamma   90.00
#
_symmetry.space_group_name_H-M   'P 1'
#
loop_
_entity.id
_entity.type
_entity.pdbx_description
1 polymer ?
#
loop_
_entity_poly.entity_id
_entity_poly.type
_entity_poly.pdbx_seq_one_letter_code
_entity_poly.pdbx_strand_id
1 'polypeptide(L)'
;MLSTFEGIAKNINLKPKLRTIDNVVFKLHYRITFLLLVVATILVCSRQYIGEHIRCISDIKGDVSIKMVETYCFFSATFTVVRHLDGEDASSRLHPGVGPWTEADDTLHHAYYQWVPFVLFFQAIMFYLPHLLWRKLDGGTLFKMAQALHNYTLAADERAVDVKDRHIPTKGERDARIREVRRAFVERLPYLRGWARKLMLCECLNLANVVGQFFVTDAFLAGRFAGLGASIVGGSDVASSPLDQVFPKMTKCVFRKFGPSGTIQNYDALCVMALNIINEKIYAFLWFWFVILFVATALGLIWRVVTLLLHRRSDGFNLFLFRSSSPGADEHSLHVICRKLSFSHWLFLYYLGKNMDGFVFEKLLSVIADHIDSGVSASAPEAGRLSEDEGDDEDDDNPKNSSVSKELLDI
;
A
#
# COMPACT_ATOMS: atom_id res chain seq x y z
N MET A 1 23.51 -1.97 -16.64
CA MET A 1 22.34 -1.68 -15.78
C MET A 1 21.00 -2.08 -16.40
N LEU A 2 20.84 -2.17 -17.73
CA LEU A 2 19.57 -2.64 -18.35
C LEU A 2 19.34 -4.16 -18.23
N SER A 3 20.39 -4.97 -18.25
CA SER A 3 20.32 -6.44 -18.12
C SER A 3 19.83 -6.93 -16.74
N THR A 4 20.05 -6.15 -15.67
CA THR A 4 19.50 -6.44 -14.34
C THR A 4 18.00 -6.21 -14.24
N PHE A 5 17.43 -5.31 -15.03
CA PHE A 5 15.99 -5.08 -15.09
C PHE A 5 15.26 -6.10 -15.96
N GLU A 6 15.94 -6.70 -16.94
CA GLU A 6 15.37 -7.71 -17.84
C GLU A 6 15.04 -9.02 -17.11
N GLY A 7 15.89 -9.40 -16.13
CA GLY A 7 15.63 -10.55 -15.23
C GLY A 7 14.48 -10.30 -14.26
N ILE A 8 14.31 -9.05 -13.80
CA ILE A 8 13.18 -8.65 -12.95
C ILE A 8 11.88 -8.61 -13.78
N ALA A 9 11.92 -8.08 -15.00
CA ALA A 9 10.76 -8.00 -15.89
C ALA A 9 10.21 -9.39 -16.29
N LYS A 10 11.08 -10.38 -16.50
CA LYS A 10 10.66 -11.78 -16.76
C LYS A 10 9.97 -12.45 -15.56
N ASN A 11 10.32 -12.06 -14.33
CA ASN A 11 9.71 -12.59 -13.11
C ASN A 11 8.50 -11.77 -12.63
N ILE A 12 8.36 -10.54 -13.10
CA ILE A 12 7.11 -9.77 -12.96
C ILE A 12 6.18 -10.23 -14.08
N ASN A 13 5.48 -11.34 -13.84
CA ASN A 13 4.29 -11.69 -14.60
C ASN A 13 3.23 -10.58 -14.39
N LEU A 14 3.31 -9.54 -15.23
CA LEU A 14 2.34 -8.45 -15.37
C LEU A 14 1.05 -8.92 -16.07
N LYS A 15 0.75 -10.23 -16.04
CA LYS A 15 -0.62 -10.67 -16.28
C LYS A 15 -1.46 -10.05 -15.16
N PRO A 16 -2.39 -9.13 -15.45
CA PRO A 16 -3.31 -8.69 -14.43
C PRO A 16 -4.02 -9.94 -13.91
N LYS A 17 -3.75 -10.35 -12.67
CA LYS A 17 -4.62 -11.31 -12.01
C LYS A 17 -6.00 -10.67 -12.06
N LEU A 18 -6.90 -11.28 -12.81
CA LEU A 18 -8.21 -10.75 -13.21
C LEU A 18 -9.17 -10.53 -12.02
N ARG A 19 -8.68 -10.61 -10.78
CA ARG A 19 -9.48 -10.71 -9.57
C ARG A 19 -9.03 -9.67 -8.55
N THR A 20 -9.84 -8.63 -8.38
CA THR A 20 -9.62 -7.49 -7.49
C THR A 20 -10.13 -7.82 -6.08
N ILE A 21 -9.22 -8.27 -5.22
CA ILE A 21 -9.50 -8.45 -3.78
C ILE A 21 -9.47 -7.10 -3.05
N ASP A 22 -8.80 -6.10 -3.64
CA ASP A 22 -8.40 -4.87 -2.95
C ASP A 22 -9.16 -3.63 -3.45
N ASN A 23 -9.37 -2.65 -2.56
CA ASN A 23 -9.93 -1.35 -2.91
C ASN A 23 -8.98 -0.54 -3.82
N VAL A 24 -9.52 0.39 -4.61
CA VAL A 24 -8.72 1.33 -5.43
C VAL A 24 -7.73 2.10 -4.53
N VAL A 25 -8.17 2.48 -3.33
CA VAL A 25 -7.33 3.14 -2.34
C VAL A 25 -6.12 2.27 -1.98
N PHE A 26 -6.27 0.97 -1.70
CA PHE A 26 -5.10 0.11 -1.45
C PHE A 26 -4.11 0.14 -2.60
N LYS A 27 -4.60 0.06 -3.85
CA LYS A 27 -3.75 0.11 -5.06
C LYS A 27 -2.95 1.43 -5.14
N LEU A 28 -3.50 2.56 -4.69
CA LEU A 28 -2.76 3.83 -4.62
C LEU A 28 -1.58 3.76 -3.63
N HIS A 29 -1.76 3.11 -2.48
CA HIS A 29 -0.70 2.94 -1.47
C HIS A 29 0.36 1.94 -1.91
N TYR A 30 0.01 0.65 -2.01
CA TYR A 30 1.02 -0.40 -2.17
C TYR A 30 1.59 -0.52 -3.58
N ARG A 31 0.92 0.02 -4.59
CA ARG A 31 1.36 -0.07 -5.99
C ARG A 31 1.94 1.24 -6.48
N ILE A 32 1.17 2.33 -6.43
CA ILE A 32 1.63 3.61 -6.98
C ILE A 32 2.63 4.27 -6.05
N THR A 33 2.29 4.47 -4.77
CA THR A 33 3.17 5.17 -3.81
C THR A 33 4.44 4.37 -3.54
N PHE A 34 4.33 3.04 -3.39
CA PHE A 34 5.49 2.16 -3.33
C PHE A 34 6.42 2.32 -4.54
N LEU A 35 5.89 2.25 -5.77
CA LEU A 35 6.68 2.38 -6.99
C LEU A 35 7.35 3.76 -7.07
N LEU A 36 6.61 4.82 -6.75
CA LEU A 36 7.09 6.20 -6.72
C LEU A 36 8.29 6.33 -5.78
N LEU A 37 8.19 5.82 -4.54
CA LEU A 37 9.28 5.88 -3.55
C LEU A 37 10.48 5.02 -3.94
N VAL A 38 10.27 3.84 -4.54
CA VAL A 38 11.35 3.01 -5.06
C VAL A 38 12.08 3.70 -6.21
N VAL A 39 11.35 4.32 -7.14
CA VAL A 39 11.94 5.10 -8.25
C VAL A 39 12.71 6.30 -7.70
N ALA A 40 12.17 7.03 -6.71
CA ALA A 40 12.85 8.12 -6.05
C ALA A 40 14.15 7.66 -5.37
N THR A 41 14.11 6.51 -4.68
CA THR A 41 15.31 5.89 -4.05
C THR A 41 16.38 5.59 -5.10
N ILE A 42 16.00 4.94 -6.21
CA ILE A 42 16.92 4.62 -7.31
C ILE A 42 17.51 5.89 -7.91
N LEU A 43 16.69 6.93 -8.11
CA LEU A 43 17.12 8.20 -8.68
C LEU A 43 18.18 8.87 -7.80
N VAL A 44 17.95 8.98 -6.49
CA VAL A 44 18.91 9.57 -5.53
C VAL A 44 20.23 8.77 -5.48
N CYS A 45 20.15 7.45 -5.61
CA CYS A 45 21.34 6.58 -5.65
C CYS A 45 22.09 6.62 -6.98
N SER A 46 21.51 7.19 -8.05
CA SER A 46 22.07 7.06 -9.39
C SER A 46 23.15 8.10 -9.70
N ARG A 47 24.40 7.73 -9.41
CA ARG A 47 25.59 8.56 -9.69
C ARG A 47 25.85 8.78 -11.18
N GLN A 48 25.42 7.86 -12.04
CA GLN A 48 25.77 7.90 -13.47
C GLN A 48 24.99 8.97 -14.26
N TYR A 49 23.78 9.34 -13.83
CA TYR A 49 22.98 10.39 -14.49
C TYR A 49 23.20 11.79 -13.89
N ILE A 50 23.54 11.84 -12.60
CA ILE A 50 23.58 13.08 -11.81
C ILE A 50 25.02 13.61 -11.71
N GLY A 51 26.01 12.76 -11.93
CA GLY A 51 27.41 13.06 -11.70
C GLY A 51 27.82 12.81 -10.24
N GLU A 52 28.90 13.45 -9.81
CA GLU A 52 29.38 13.35 -8.43
C GLU A 52 28.47 14.16 -7.49
N HIS A 53 28.11 13.56 -6.34
CA HIS A 53 27.12 14.14 -5.42
C HIS A 53 27.51 15.53 -4.91
N ILE A 54 28.82 15.77 -4.75
CA ILE A 54 29.42 17.02 -4.32
C ILE A 54 30.54 17.43 -5.27
N ARG A 55 30.58 18.70 -5.62
CA ARG A 55 31.68 19.32 -6.38
C ARG A 55 32.19 20.52 -5.60
N CYS A 56 33.47 20.52 -5.26
CA CYS A 56 34.05 21.56 -4.41
C CYS A 56 35.08 22.39 -5.17
N ILE A 57 35.06 23.70 -4.90
CA ILE A 57 36.07 24.67 -5.30
C ILE A 57 36.90 24.97 -4.05
N SER A 58 38.22 24.82 -4.15
CA SER A 58 39.15 25.10 -3.05
C SER A 58 40.47 25.63 -3.58
N ASP A 59 41.11 26.54 -2.86
CA ASP A 59 42.42 27.11 -3.21
C ASP A 59 43.62 26.20 -2.85
N ILE A 60 43.37 24.92 -2.60
CA ILE A 60 44.41 23.94 -2.29
C ILE A 60 45.30 23.73 -3.52
N LYS A 61 46.53 24.25 -3.45
CA LYS A 61 47.59 24.04 -4.44
C LYS A 61 48.56 22.98 -3.92
N GLY A 62 48.82 21.92 -4.71
CA GLY A 62 49.83 20.90 -4.38
C GLY A 62 49.35 19.46 -4.59
N ASP A 63 49.90 18.54 -3.78
CA ASP A 63 49.76 17.07 -3.90
C ASP A 63 48.40 16.51 -3.42
N VAL A 64 47.50 17.37 -2.95
CA VAL A 64 46.17 16.96 -2.48
C VAL A 64 45.20 17.04 -3.64
N SER A 65 44.66 15.89 -4.06
CA SER A 65 43.64 15.86 -5.11
C SER A 65 42.32 16.48 -4.66
N ILE A 66 41.67 17.25 -5.54
CA ILE A 66 40.32 17.81 -5.30
C ILE A 66 39.31 16.71 -4.94
N LYS A 67 39.46 15.51 -5.52
CA LYS A 67 38.61 14.35 -5.21
C LYS A 67 38.69 13.92 -3.75
N MET A 68 39.85 14.05 -3.10
CA MET A 68 40.00 13.78 -1.67
C MET A 68 39.20 14.80 -0.84
N VAL A 69 39.26 16.07 -1.22
CA VAL A 69 38.52 17.16 -0.56
C VAL A 69 37.02 16.96 -0.74
N GLU A 70 36.56 16.67 -1.95
CA GLU A 70 35.16 16.34 -2.25
C GLU A 70 34.69 15.15 -1.39
N THR A 71 35.48 14.09 -1.30
CA THR A 71 35.14 12.91 -0.49
C THR A 71 35.09 13.25 1.00
N TYR A 72 36.08 13.98 1.51
CA TYR A 72 36.12 14.41 2.91
C TYR A 72 34.91 15.28 3.26
N CYS A 73 34.59 16.26 2.42
CA CYS A 73 33.46 17.16 2.61
C CYS A 73 32.12 16.44 2.49
N PHE A 74 32.03 15.39 1.67
CA PHE A 74 30.83 14.55 1.61
C PHE A 74 30.56 13.85 2.94
N PHE A 75 31.60 13.31 3.60
CA PHE A 75 31.46 12.56 4.86
C PHE A 75 31.44 13.44 6.12
N SER A 76 32.21 14.52 6.16
CA SER A 76 32.42 15.33 7.37
C SER A 76 31.34 16.38 7.64
N ALA A 77 30.20 16.29 6.94
CA ALA A 77 29.11 17.26 6.89
C ALA A 77 29.54 18.66 6.40
N THR A 78 28.73 19.27 5.56
CA THR A 78 28.93 20.66 5.16
C THR A 78 28.08 21.60 6.01
N PHE A 79 28.33 22.90 5.98
CA PHE A 79 27.57 23.86 6.77
C PHE A 79 27.23 25.13 5.99
N THR A 80 26.18 25.81 6.44
CA THR A 80 25.80 27.16 6.01
C THR A 80 25.84 28.09 7.22
N VAL A 81 26.21 29.35 7.00
CA VAL A 81 26.30 30.36 8.08
C VAL A 81 24.96 31.06 8.24
N VAL A 82 24.39 31.05 9.44
CA VAL A 82 23.03 31.57 9.73
C VAL A 82 22.93 33.07 9.46
N ARG A 83 23.96 33.84 9.81
CA ARG A 83 24.08 35.27 9.48
C ARG A 83 23.94 35.57 7.98
N HIS A 84 24.21 34.56 7.13
CA HIS A 84 24.15 34.70 5.69
C HIS A 84 22.86 34.17 5.04
N LEU A 85 21.93 33.62 5.83
CA LEU A 85 20.64 33.10 5.35
C LEU A 85 19.58 34.20 5.20
N ASP A 86 19.38 35.04 6.23
CA ASP A 86 18.34 36.07 6.25
C ASP A 86 18.94 37.44 6.64
N GLY A 87 19.01 38.41 5.71
CA GLY A 87 19.53 39.75 6.00
C GLY A 87 19.43 40.75 4.83
N GLU A 88 19.48 42.06 5.12
CA GLU A 88 19.35 43.17 4.15
C GLU A 88 20.35 43.12 2.98
N ASP A 89 21.51 42.48 3.19
CA ASP A 89 22.52 42.26 2.13
C ASP A 89 22.21 41.07 1.20
N ALA A 90 21.08 40.37 1.36
CA ALA A 90 20.73 39.21 0.53
C ALA A 90 20.68 39.55 -0.96
N SER A 91 20.35 40.80 -1.31
CA SER A 91 20.31 41.32 -2.68
C SER A 91 21.68 41.45 -3.35
N SER A 92 22.77 41.54 -2.57
CA SER A 92 24.14 41.70 -3.10
C SER A 92 24.94 40.38 -3.16
N ARG A 93 24.36 39.25 -2.78
CA ARG A 93 25.07 37.96 -2.66
C ARG A 93 24.63 36.99 -3.76
N LEU A 94 25.59 36.23 -4.32
CA LEU A 94 25.30 35.23 -5.36
C LEU A 94 24.50 34.03 -4.81
N HIS A 95 24.72 33.63 -3.54
CA HIS A 95 24.06 32.46 -2.92
C HIS A 95 23.77 32.69 -1.42
N PRO A 96 22.58 32.28 -0.93
CA PRO A 96 22.24 32.38 0.50
C PRO A 96 23.05 31.39 1.35
N GLY A 97 23.39 31.80 2.58
CA GLY A 97 24.10 30.96 3.57
C GLY A 97 25.60 30.79 3.34
N VAL A 98 26.17 31.44 2.31
CA VAL A 98 27.59 31.38 1.96
C VAL A 98 28.25 32.75 2.13
N GLY A 99 29.31 32.81 2.93
CA GLY A 99 30.06 34.04 3.19
C GLY A 99 31.24 33.83 4.14
N PRO A 100 31.98 34.92 4.47
CA PRO A 100 33.08 34.86 5.43
C PRO A 100 32.55 34.42 6.80
N TRP A 101 33.21 33.38 7.33
CA TRP A 101 32.84 32.72 8.58
C TRP A 101 33.82 33.11 9.67
N THR A 102 33.29 33.52 10.82
CA THR A 102 34.04 33.72 12.06
C THR A 102 33.59 32.67 13.08
N GLU A 103 34.45 32.26 14.02
CA GLU A 103 34.09 31.27 15.05
C GLU A 103 32.91 31.71 15.95
N ALA A 104 32.57 33.00 15.98
CA ALA A 104 31.42 33.54 16.69
C ALA A 104 30.08 33.43 15.91
N ASP A 105 30.10 33.05 14.64
CA ASP A 105 28.90 32.92 13.82
C ASP A 105 28.23 31.54 14.00
N ASP A 106 26.91 31.52 14.14
CA ASP A 106 26.13 30.29 14.18
C ASP A 106 26.16 29.55 12.83
N THR A 107 26.44 28.24 12.87
CA THR A 107 26.53 27.37 11.69
C THR A 107 25.49 26.27 11.71
N LEU A 108 24.75 26.12 10.61
CA LEU A 108 23.82 25.03 10.38
C LEU A 108 24.52 23.92 9.59
N HIS A 109 24.70 22.74 10.20
CA HIS A 109 25.34 21.60 9.56
C HIS A 109 24.33 20.72 8.81
N HIS A 110 24.70 20.35 7.58
CA HIS A 110 23.90 19.56 6.65
C HIS A 110 24.54 18.18 6.47
N ALA A 111 23.96 17.16 7.08
CA ALA A 111 24.37 15.75 6.91
C ALA A 111 23.22 14.81 6.51
N TYR A 112 21.99 15.33 6.43
CA TYR A 112 20.78 14.52 6.21
C TYR A 112 20.75 13.87 4.81
N TYR A 113 21.44 14.44 3.80
CA TYR A 113 21.43 13.94 2.42
C TYR A 113 22.00 12.52 2.32
N GLN A 114 22.86 12.12 3.26
CA GLN A 114 23.39 10.76 3.38
C GLN A 114 22.28 9.75 3.75
N TRP A 115 21.24 10.21 4.47
CA TRP A 115 20.15 9.39 4.99
C TRP A 115 18.94 9.31 4.08
N VAL A 116 18.77 10.28 3.18
CA VAL A 116 17.64 10.35 2.22
C VAL A 116 17.33 9.02 1.52
N PRO A 117 18.30 8.31 0.90
CA PRO A 117 17.98 7.06 0.21
C PRO A 117 17.47 5.96 1.15
N PHE A 118 17.99 5.89 2.39
CA PHE A 118 17.54 4.93 3.38
C PHE A 118 16.13 5.24 3.89
N VAL A 119 15.85 6.53 4.13
CA VAL A 119 14.52 7.00 4.53
C VAL A 119 13.51 6.65 3.44
N LEU A 120 13.72 7.09 2.19
CA LEU A 120 12.80 6.81 1.07
C LEU A 120 12.53 5.31 0.89
N PHE A 121 13.56 4.48 1.03
CA PHE A 121 13.43 3.02 0.96
C PHE A 121 12.57 2.44 2.10
N PHE A 122 12.82 2.85 3.34
CA PHE A 122 12.01 2.43 4.49
C PHE A 122 10.55 2.91 4.37
N GLN A 123 10.34 4.14 3.90
CA GLN A 123 9.01 4.66 3.62
C GLN A 123 8.29 3.79 2.60
N ALA A 124 8.97 3.38 1.52
CA ALA A 124 8.38 2.48 0.52
C ALA A 124 7.89 1.17 1.16
N ILE A 125 8.72 0.54 1.99
CA ILE A 125 8.34 -0.68 2.72
C ILE A 125 7.10 -0.43 3.58
N MET A 126 7.08 0.67 4.35
CA MET A 126 5.95 1.00 5.22
C MET A 126 4.64 1.18 4.45
N PHE A 127 4.67 1.76 3.24
CA PHE A 127 3.49 1.83 2.34
C PHE A 127 3.02 0.48 1.80
N TYR A 128 3.89 -0.53 1.76
CA TYR A 128 3.54 -1.89 1.35
C TYR A 128 2.98 -2.74 2.50
N LEU A 129 3.35 -2.44 3.75
CA LEU A 129 3.01 -3.24 4.94
C LEU A 129 1.49 -3.46 5.14
N PRO A 130 0.61 -2.45 5.05
CA PRO A 130 -0.82 -2.66 5.26
C PRO A 130 -1.44 -3.66 4.27
N HIS A 131 -0.96 -3.65 3.01
CA HIS A 131 -1.40 -4.61 1.99
C HIS A 131 -0.86 -6.01 2.26
N LEU A 132 0.41 -6.14 2.66
CA LEU A 132 0.97 -7.44 3.05
C LEU A 132 0.20 -8.05 4.24
N LEU A 133 -0.15 -7.22 5.22
CA LEU A 133 -0.97 -7.63 6.36
C LEU A 133 -2.37 -8.06 5.91
N TRP A 134 -3.04 -7.27 5.06
CA TRP A 134 -4.35 -7.61 4.50
C TRP A 134 -4.32 -8.96 3.78
N ARG A 135 -3.34 -9.18 2.92
CA ARG A 135 -3.18 -10.43 2.17
C ARG A 135 -2.99 -11.64 3.09
N LYS A 136 -2.25 -11.48 4.19
CA LYS A 136 -2.10 -12.54 5.21
C LYS A 136 -3.40 -12.78 5.98
N LEU A 137 -4.12 -11.71 6.34
CA LEU A 137 -5.36 -11.75 7.10
C LEU A 137 -6.55 -12.33 6.32
N ASP A 138 -6.61 -12.09 5.02
CA ASP A 138 -7.61 -12.69 4.11
C ASP A 138 -7.36 -14.18 3.89
N GLY A 139 -6.09 -14.62 3.92
CA GLY A 139 -5.72 -16.02 3.69
C GLY A 139 -6.08 -16.55 2.30
N GLY A 140 -6.40 -15.65 1.36
CA GLY A 140 -6.90 -15.99 0.03
C GLY A 140 -8.33 -16.53 0.03
N THR A 141 -9.11 -16.31 1.10
CA THR A 141 -10.47 -16.85 1.23
C THR A 141 -11.37 -16.38 0.10
N LEU A 142 -11.36 -15.07 -0.20
CA LEU A 142 -12.14 -14.51 -1.30
C LEU A 142 -11.71 -15.10 -2.64
N PHE A 143 -10.40 -15.24 -2.87
CA PHE A 143 -9.86 -15.79 -4.10
C PHE A 143 -10.24 -17.27 -4.29
N LYS A 144 -10.03 -18.10 -3.26
CA LYS A 144 -10.37 -19.53 -3.27
C LYS A 144 -11.86 -19.72 -3.53
N MET A 145 -12.72 -18.96 -2.85
CA MET A 145 -14.18 -19.04 -3.06
C MET A 145 -14.59 -18.61 -4.47
N ALA A 146 -14.07 -17.47 -4.94
CA ALA A 146 -14.43 -16.95 -6.24
C ALA A 146 -13.88 -17.83 -7.38
N GLN A 147 -12.71 -18.46 -7.20
CA GLN A 147 -12.14 -19.41 -8.16
C GLN A 147 -12.91 -20.73 -8.14
N ALA A 148 -13.23 -21.26 -6.96
CA ALA A 148 -14.08 -22.44 -6.83
C ALA A 148 -15.37 -22.19 -7.62
N LEU A 149 -16.05 -21.07 -7.32
CA LEU A 149 -17.31 -20.74 -7.95
C LEU A 149 -17.21 -20.48 -9.46
N HIS A 150 -16.11 -19.90 -9.95
CA HIS A 150 -15.86 -19.74 -11.39
C HIS A 150 -15.52 -21.05 -12.12
N ASN A 151 -14.76 -21.93 -11.49
CA ASN A 151 -14.51 -23.27 -12.02
C ASN A 151 -15.82 -24.07 -12.10
N TYR A 152 -16.78 -23.78 -11.23
CA TYR A 152 -18.11 -24.41 -11.24
C TYR A 152 -19.09 -23.78 -12.24
N THR A 153 -18.81 -22.58 -12.79
CA THR A 153 -19.63 -21.90 -13.81
C THR A 153 -19.30 -22.28 -15.25
N LEU A 154 -18.22 -23.03 -15.47
CA LEU A 154 -17.85 -23.60 -16.77
C LEU A 154 -18.75 -24.79 -17.22
N ALA A 155 -19.89 -24.95 -16.55
CA ALA A 155 -20.96 -25.90 -16.85
C ALA A 155 -22.14 -25.14 -17.50
N ALA A 156 -21.98 -24.65 -18.72
CA ALA A 156 -22.79 -23.55 -19.27
C ALA A 156 -23.53 -23.82 -20.59
N ASP A 157 -23.97 -25.05 -20.89
CA ASP A 157 -24.82 -25.29 -22.08
C ASP A 157 -25.99 -26.25 -21.79
N GLU A 158 -27.11 -26.06 -22.51
CA GLU A 158 -28.45 -26.55 -22.17
C GLU A 158 -28.78 -27.98 -22.67
N ARG A 159 -27.80 -28.69 -23.24
CA ARG A 159 -27.92 -30.09 -23.65
C ARG A 159 -26.64 -30.83 -23.27
N ALA A 160 -26.77 -32.08 -22.81
CA ALA A 160 -25.66 -33.01 -22.88
C ALA A 160 -25.41 -33.29 -24.37
N VAL A 161 -24.52 -32.50 -24.99
CA VAL A 161 -24.02 -32.78 -26.34
C VAL A 161 -22.55 -33.08 -26.21
N ASP A 162 -22.17 -34.33 -26.43
CA ASP A 162 -20.78 -34.68 -26.70
C ASP A 162 -20.41 -34.13 -28.07
N VAL A 163 -19.81 -32.94 -28.09
CA VAL A 163 -19.09 -32.45 -29.26
C VAL A 163 -17.61 -32.49 -28.93
N LYS A 164 -16.96 -33.59 -29.36
CA LYS A 164 -15.49 -33.78 -29.44
C LYS A 164 -14.69 -33.08 -28.32
N ASP A 165 -14.75 -33.65 -27.11
CA ASP A 165 -13.89 -33.39 -25.94
C ASP A 165 -14.31 -32.36 -24.86
N ARG A 166 -15.59 -31.95 -24.76
CA ARG A 166 -16.08 -31.22 -23.56
C ARG A 166 -17.48 -31.67 -23.11
N HIS A 167 -17.57 -32.18 -21.87
CA HIS A 167 -18.83 -32.58 -21.22
C HIS A 167 -19.51 -31.39 -20.54
N ILE A 168 -20.81 -31.20 -20.83
CA ILE A 168 -21.60 -30.08 -20.30
C ILE A 168 -22.81 -30.64 -19.52
N PRO A 169 -22.99 -30.29 -18.22
CA PRO A 169 -23.93 -30.96 -17.31
C PRO A 169 -25.36 -30.39 -17.27
N THR A 170 -26.28 -31.15 -16.67
CA THR A 170 -27.75 -30.99 -16.72
C THR A 170 -28.35 -30.02 -15.68
N LYS A 171 -29.58 -29.48 -15.90
CA LYS A 171 -30.30 -28.57 -14.95
C LYS A 171 -30.41 -29.12 -13.51
N GLY A 172 -30.71 -30.40 -13.33
CA GLY A 172 -30.80 -31.04 -12.01
C GLY A 172 -29.44 -31.17 -11.29
N GLU A 173 -28.36 -31.37 -12.06
CA GLU A 173 -27.00 -31.38 -11.53
C GLU A 173 -26.53 -29.96 -11.17
N ARG A 174 -26.95 -28.93 -11.92
CA ARG A 174 -26.71 -27.53 -11.53
C ARG A 174 -27.33 -27.20 -10.19
N ASP A 175 -28.58 -27.60 -9.94
CA ASP A 175 -29.25 -27.27 -8.68
C ASP A 175 -28.72 -28.10 -7.51
N ALA A 176 -28.30 -29.36 -7.74
CA ALA A 176 -27.56 -30.14 -6.76
C ALA A 176 -26.19 -29.51 -6.40
N ARG A 177 -25.47 -29.02 -7.40
CA ARG A 177 -24.14 -28.38 -7.23
C ARG A 177 -24.23 -26.99 -6.62
N ILE A 178 -25.28 -26.23 -6.92
CA ILE A 178 -25.56 -24.94 -6.26
C ILE A 178 -25.92 -25.17 -4.78
N ARG A 179 -26.60 -26.28 -4.45
CA ARG A 179 -26.81 -26.69 -3.05
C ARG A 179 -25.50 -27.07 -2.34
N GLU A 180 -24.52 -27.61 -3.05
CA GLU A 180 -23.19 -27.93 -2.51
C GLU A 180 -22.35 -26.66 -2.28
N VAL A 181 -22.36 -25.72 -3.23
CA VAL A 181 -21.77 -24.37 -3.06
C VAL A 181 -22.41 -23.64 -1.89
N ARG A 182 -23.75 -23.70 -1.79
CA ARG A 182 -24.50 -23.16 -0.65
C ARG A 182 -24.00 -23.76 0.66
N ARG A 183 -23.86 -25.09 0.74
CA ARG A 183 -23.36 -25.77 1.93
C ARG A 183 -21.96 -25.29 2.31
N ALA A 184 -21.03 -25.25 1.35
CA ALA A 184 -19.67 -24.77 1.55
C ALA A 184 -19.59 -23.28 1.96
N PHE A 185 -20.49 -22.43 1.45
CA PHE A 185 -20.58 -21.02 1.85
C PHE A 185 -21.14 -20.86 3.26
N VAL A 186 -22.21 -21.59 3.57
CA VAL A 186 -22.89 -21.55 4.87
C VAL A 186 -21.97 -22.05 5.99
N GLU A 187 -21.25 -23.15 5.76
CA GLU A 187 -20.24 -23.67 6.69
C GLU A 187 -19.12 -22.67 6.99
N ARG A 188 -18.81 -21.78 6.04
CA ARG A 188 -17.77 -20.75 6.19
C ARG A 188 -18.27 -19.39 6.67
N LEU A 189 -19.58 -19.19 6.83
CA LEU A 189 -20.17 -17.95 7.38
C LEU A 189 -19.54 -17.52 8.72
N PRO A 190 -19.24 -18.41 9.69
CA PRO A 190 -18.63 -18.00 10.97
C PRO A 190 -17.25 -17.33 10.77
N TYR A 191 -16.41 -17.88 9.89
CA TYR A 191 -15.09 -17.33 9.57
C TYR A 191 -15.18 -15.96 8.88
N LEU A 192 -16.21 -15.77 8.04
CA LEU A 192 -16.47 -14.52 7.35
C LEU A 192 -16.93 -13.38 8.27
N ARG A 193 -17.42 -13.66 9.49
CA ARG A 193 -17.90 -12.62 10.44
C ARG A 193 -16.80 -11.62 10.86
N GLY A 194 -15.53 -12.05 10.86
CA GLY A 194 -14.39 -11.20 11.18
C GLY A 194 -13.78 -10.45 9.99
N TRP A 195 -14.16 -10.83 8.76
CA TRP A 195 -13.47 -10.41 7.54
C TRP A 195 -13.48 -8.89 7.31
N ALA A 196 -14.65 -8.24 7.42
CA ALA A 196 -14.76 -6.79 7.23
C ALA A 196 -14.04 -5.98 8.33
N ARG A 197 -13.97 -6.48 9.57
CA ARG A 197 -13.17 -5.84 10.63
C ARG A 197 -11.69 -5.85 10.30
N LYS A 198 -11.17 -6.98 9.79
CA LYS A 198 -9.78 -7.11 9.32
C LYS A 198 -9.50 -6.12 8.18
N LEU A 199 -10.42 -6.01 7.22
CA LEU A 199 -10.29 -5.07 6.09
C LEU A 199 -10.28 -3.62 6.58
N MET A 200 -11.25 -3.26 7.43
CA MET A 200 -11.37 -1.90 7.96
C MET A 200 -10.15 -1.52 8.80
N LEU A 201 -9.60 -2.45 9.58
CA LEU A 201 -8.34 -2.24 10.30
C LEU A 201 -7.20 -1.89 9.33
N CYS A 202 -7.06 -2.63 8.23
CA CYS A 202 -6.05 -2.33 7.20
C CYS A 202 -6.30 -0.99 6.49
N GLU A 203 -7.57 -0.60 6.27
CA GLU A 203 -7.90 0.73 5.72
C GLU A 203 -7.53 1.85 6.69
N CYS A 204 -7.79 1.67 8.00
CA CYS A 204 -7.33 2.60 9.04
C CYS A 204 -5.81 2.65 9.15
N LEU A 205 -5.12 1.51 9.02
CA LEU A 205 -3.65 1.46 9.00
C LEU A 205 -3.06 2.20 7.80
N ASN A 206 -3.70 2.19 6.62
CA ASN A 206 -3.27 3.02 5.49
C ASN A 206 -3.36 4.52 5.81
N LEU A 207 -4.44 4.96 6.46
CA LEU A 207 -4.58 6.36 6.88
C LEU A 207 -3.50 6.72 7.92
N ALA A 208 -3.36 5.89 8.95
CA ALA A 208 -2.34 6.08 9.98
C ALA A 208 -0.93 6.09 9.38
N ASN A 209 -0.65 5.25 8.39
CA ASN A 209 0.62 5.24 7.68
C ASN A 209 0.84 6.55 6.92
N VAL A 210 -0.10 7.04 6.11
CA VAL A 210 0.09 8.33 5.40
C VAL A 210 0.31 9.49 6.35
N VAL A 211 -0.48 9.57 7.42
CA VAL A 211 -0.33 10.61 8.44
C VAL A 211 1.03 10.50 9.14
N GLY A 212 1.41 9.30 9.56
CA GLY A 212 2.71 9.04 10.17
C GLY A 212 3.87 9.38 9.23
N GLN A 213 3.78 9.02 7.95
CA GLN A 213 4.79 9.32 6.94
C GLN A 213 4.93 10.83 6.70
N PHE A 214 3.82 11.57 6.73
CA PHE A 214 3.85 13.02 6.63
C PHE A 214 4.63 13.64 7.79
N PHE A 215 4.34 13.22 9.03
CA PHE A 215 5.05 13.71 10.22
C PHE A 215 6.51 13.26 10.30
N VAL A 216 6.81 12.02 9.93
CA VAL A 216 8.19 11.52 9.85
C VAL A 216 9.00 12.33 8.84
N THR A 217 8.41 12.64 7.68
CA THR A 217 9.06 13.47 6.66
C THR A 217 9.25 14.91 7.14
N ASP A 218 8.26 15.48 7.84
CA ASP A 218 8.37 16.82 8.41
C ASP A 218 9.45 16.90 9.51
N ALA A 219 9.50 15.92 10.41
CA ALA A 219 10.56 15.82 11.41
C ALA A 219 11.94 15.64 10.77
N PHE A 220 12.04 14.83 9.71
CA PHE A 220 13.28 14.64 8.96
C PHE A 220 13.76 15.93 8.27
N LEU A 221 12.84 16.80 7.85
CA LEU A 221 13.12 18.10 7.22
C LEU A 221 13.02 19.29 8.20
N ALA A 222 13.23 19.03 9.49
CA ALA A 222 13.27 20.04 10.55
C ALA A 222 12.02 20.96 10.62
N GLY A 223 10.83 20.40 10.38
CA GLY A 223 9.54 21.10 10.51
C GLY A 223 9.19 22.00 9.32
N ARG A 224 9.95 21.94 8.22
CA ARG A 224 9.75 22.81 7.05
C ARG A 224 8.94 22.14 5.94
N PHE A 225 8.53 20.89 6.11
CA PHE A 225 7.75 20.15 5.10
C PHE A 225 6.28 20.56 5.13
N ALA A 226 5.68 20.68 6.31
CA ALA A 226 4.25 21.01 6.45
C ALA A 226 3.90 22.37 5.83
N GLY A 227 4.75 23.38 6.04
CA GLY A 227 4.57 24.74 5.50
C GLY A 227 4.78 24.88 3.99
N LEU A 228 5.27 23.83 3.31
CA LEU A 228 5.64 23.89 1.91
C LEU A 228 4.46 24.27 1.00
N GLY A 229 3.30 23.64 1.17
CA GLY A 229 2.13 23.91 0.34
C GLY A 229 1.65 25.36 0.43
N ALA A 230 1.66 25.94 1.64
CA ALA A 230 1.29 27.33 1.85
C ALA A 230 2.25 28.29 1.14
N SER A 231 3.56 28.01 1.18
CA SER A 231 4.55 28.82 0.46
C SER A 231 4.41 28.75 -1.06
N ILE A 232 4.15 27.56 -1.62
CA ILE A 232 4.00 27.38 -3.07
C ILE A 232 2.71 28.04 -3.58
N VAL A 233 1.60 27.89 -2.86
CA VAL A 233 0.29 28.46 -3.26
C VAL A 233 0.21 29.97 -2.99
N GLY A 234 0.88 30.45 -1.94
CA GLY A 234 0.90 31.86 -1.54
C GLY A 234 1.73 32.78 -2.45
N GLY A 235 2.37 32.25 -3.48
CA GLY A 235 3.11 33.04 -4.46
C GLY A 235 4.35 33.75 -3.90
N SER A 236 4.91 33.26 -2.79
CA SER A 236 6.22 33.74 -2.31
C SER A 236 7.25 33.54 -3.41
N ASP A 237 8.04 34.57 -3.71
CA ASP A 237 9.05 34.54 -4.76
C ASP A 237 9.87 33.25 -4.70
N VAL A 238 9.86 32.54 -5.83
CA VAL A 238 10.48 31.22 -6.06
C VAL A 238 11.97 31.20 -5.67
N ALA A 239 12.59 32.38 -5.50
CA ALA A 239 13.96 32.58 -5.06
C ALA A 239 14.24 32.21 -3.59
N SER A 240 13.21 32.03 -2.76
CA SER A 240 13.39 31.65 -1.34
C SER A 240 12.34 30.62 -0.91
N SER A 241 12.31 29.48 -1.59
CA SER A 241 11.43 28.38 -1.16
C SER A 241 11.88 27.91 0.23
N PRO A 242 10.98 27.56 1.17
CA PRO A 242 11.37 27.03 2.49
C PRO A 242 12.27 25.78 2.40
N LEU A 243 12.16 25.05 1.28
CA LEU A 243 13.02 23.94 0.93
C LEU A 243 14.46 24.34 0.59
N ASP A 244 14.75 25.56 0.13
CA ASP A 244 16.13 25.99 -0.18
C ASP A 244 16.99 26.11 1.09
N GLN A 245 16.36 26.43 2.23
CA GLN A 245 17.03 26.42 3.53
C GLN A 245 17.32 24.99 4.02
N VAL A 246 16.44 24.03 3.72
CA VAL A 246 16.63 22.62 4.06
C VAL A 246 17.60 21.95 3.08
N PHE A 247 17.48 22.25 1.79
CA PHE A 247 18.23 21.70 0.66
C PHE A 247 19.12 22.76 0.02
N PRO A 248 20.16 23.25 0.72
CA PRO A 248 21.05 24.24 0.16
C PRO A 248 21.80 23.65 -1.05
N LYS A 249 21.83 24.43 -2.12
CA LYS A 249 22.53 24.08 -3.37
C LYS A 249 24.03 24.34 -3.28
N MET A 250 24.43 25.23 -2.38
CA MET A 250 25.81 25.62 -2.09
C MET A 250 26.06 25.57 -0.59
N THR A 251 27.19 25.00 -0.17
CA THR A 251 27.57 24.86 1.24
C THR A 251 29.06 25.09 1.43
N LYS A 252 29.48 25.43 2.65
CA LYS A 252 30.89 25.56 3.03
C LYS A 252 31.39 24.27 3.69
N CYS A 253 32.65 23.95 3.47
CA CYS A 253 33.36 22.85 4.11
C CYS A 253 34.77 23.32 4.50
N VAL A 254 35.27 22.87 5.65
CA VAL A 254 36.64 23.17 6.10
C VAL A 254 37.44 21.86 6.07
N PHE A 255 38.36 21.75 5.12
CA PHE A 255 39.29 20.63 5.04
C PHE A 255 40.51 20.91 5.91
N ARG A 256 40.78 20.01 6.87
CA ARG A 256 41.90 20.17 7.82
C ARG A 256 43.04 19.24 7.42
N LYS A 257 44.24 19.79 7.28
CA LYS A 257 45.47 19.03 6.98
C LYS A 257 46.57 19.42 7.97
N PHE A 258 47.47 18.48 8.26
CA PHE A 258 48.70 18.78 8.99
C PHE A 258 49.79 19.31 8.05
N GLY A 259 50.34 20.48 8.36
CA GLY A 259 51.48 21.05 7.67
C GLY A 259 52.79 20.34 8.06
N PRO A 260 53.92 20.65 7.38
CA PRO A 260 55.23 20.06 7.66
C PRO A 260 55.71 20.23 9.12
N SER A 261 55.28 21.32 9.77
CA SER A 261 55.59 21.60 11.18
C SER A 261 54.64 20.89 12.17
N GLY A 262 53.70 20.07 11.70
CA GLY A 262 52.69 19.41 12.53
C GLY A 262 51.53 20.31 12.97
N THR A 263 51.50 21.57 12.53
CA THR A 263 50.39 22.50 12.79
C THR A 263 49.21 22.22 11.87
N ILE A 264 47.99 22.43 12.38
CA ILE A 264 46.75 22.27 11.60
C ILE A 264 46.62 23.45 10.65
N GLN A 265 46.46 23.15 9.36
CA GLN A 265 46.15 24.11 8.31
C GLN A 265 44.70 23.86 7.84
N ASN A 266 43.88 24.89 7.94
CA ASN A 266 42.48 24.87 7.51
C ASN A 266 42.38 25.39 6.08
N TYR A 267 41.70 24.65 5.22
CA TYR A 267 41.40 25.02 3.85
C TYR A 267 39.89 25.13 3.67
N ASP A 268 39.44 26.31 3.28
CA ASP A 268 38.04 26.56 2.98
C ASP A 268 37.70 26.03 1.58
N ALA A 269 36.63 25.26 1.49
CA ALA A 269 36.07 24.76 0.26
C ALA A 269 34.61 25.19 0.13
N LEU A 270 34.23 25.65 -1.05
CA LEU A 270 32.86 25.97 -1.42
C LEU A 270 32.32 24.84 -2.30
N CYS A 271 31.25 24.19 -1.86
CA CYS A 271 30.77 22.95 -2.47
C CYS A 271 29.34 23.08 -3.01
N VAL A 272 29.17 22.72 -4.28
CA VAL A 272 27.89 22.57 -4.97
C VAL A 272 27.32 21.20 -4.67
N MET A 273 26.05 21.15 -4.26
CA MET A 273 25.35 19.94 -3.86
C MET A 273 24.28 19.55 -4.88
N ALA A 274 24.70 18.87 -5.95
CA ALA A 274 23.80 18.43 -7.02
C ALA A 274 22.69 17.50 -6.51
N LEU A 275 22.98 16.69 -5.48
CA LEU A 275 22.01 15.78 -4.86
C LEU A 275 20.83 16.53 -4.21
N ASN A 276 21.07 17.72 -3.67
CA ASN A 276 20.04 18.51 -3.01
C ASN A 276 19.02 19.10 -3.98
N ILE A 277 19.42 19.41 -5.22
CA ILE A 277 18.48 19.85 -6.26
C ILE A 277 17.43 18.78 -6.53
N ILE A 278 17.84 17.52 -6.58
CA ILE A 278 16.93 16.40 -6.85
C ILE A 278 16.07 16.10 -5.63
N ASN A 279 16.66 16.09 -4.44
CA ASN A 279 15.92 15.91 -3.20
C ASN A 279 14.82 16.98 -3.04
N GLU A 280 15.14 18.25 -3.31
CA GLU A 280 14.17 19.36 -3.33
C GLU A 280 12.96 19.03 -4.20
N LYS A 281 13.18 18.54 -5.44
CA LYS A 281 12.07 18.19 -6.36
C LYS A 281 11.31 16.94 -5.94
N ILE A 282 12.00 15.92 -5.44
CA ILE A 282 11.36 14.69 -4.93
C ILE A 282 10.43 15.03 -3.76
N TYR A 283 10.93 15.75 -2.75
CA TYR A 283 10.14 16.08 -1.57
C TYR A 283 9.02 17.09 -1.88
N ALA A 284 9.24 18.03 -2.81
CA ALA A 284 8.16 18.88 -3.28
C ALA A 284 7.02 18.07 -3.93
N PHE A 285 7.35 17.10 -4.80
CA PHE A 285 6.36 16.23 -5.40
C PHE A 285 5.67 15.31 -4.36
N LEU A 286 6.43 14.73 -3.44
CA LEU A 286 5.92 13.87 -2.38
C LEU A 286 4.92 14.59 -1.47
N TRP A 287 5.12 15.89 -1.20
CA TRP A 287 4.19 16.68 -0.41
C TRP A 287 2.79 16.66 -1.01
N PHE A 288 2.66 17.04 -2.30
CA PHE A 288 1.38 17.02 -3.00
C PHE A 288 0.81 15.61 -3.10
N TRP A 289 1.67 14.62 -3.36
CA TRP A 289 1.25 13.22 -3.44
C TRP A 289 0.68 12.72 -2.11
N PHE A 290 1.31 13.00 -0.97
CA PHE A 290 0.81 12.61 0.34
C PHE A 290 -0.51 13.29 0.68
N VAL A 291 -0.71 14.55 0.30
CA VAL A 291 -2.00 15.23 0.47
C VAL A 291 -3.09 14.56 -0.37
N ILE A 292 -2.83 14.28 -1.65
CA ILE A 292 -3.78 13.57 -2.54
C ILE A 292 -4.10 12.19 -1.96
N LEU A 293 -3.08 11.47 -1.52
CA LEU A 293 -3.24 10.13 -0.95
C LEU A 293 -4.03 10.15 0.35
N PHE A 294 -3.79 11.15 1.21
CA PHE A 294 -4.57 11.37 2.44
C PHE A 294 -6.05 11.61 2.11
N VAL A 295 -6.36 12.54 1.19
CA VAL A 295 -7.73 12.85 0.79
C VAL A 295 -8.42 11.61 0.20
N ALA A 296 -7.76 10.91 -0.73
CA ALA A 296 -8.31 9.68 -1.33
C ALA A 296 -8.58 8.58 -0.27
N THR A 297 -7.70 8.46 0.73
CA THR A 297 -7.86 7.49 1.82
C THR A 297 -8.97 7.88 2.78
N ALA A 298 -9.06 9.16 3.14
CA ALA A 298 -10.13 9.70 3.97
C ALA A 298 -11.50 9.52 3.29
N LEU A 299 -11.63 9.85 2.01
CA LEU A 299 -12.85 9.61 1.23
C LEU A 299 -13.20 8.12 1.16
N GLY A 300 -12.20 7.24 0.99
CA GLY A 300 -12.41 5.80 1.04
C GLY A 300 -12.93 5.29 2.39
N LEU A 301 -12.44 5.83 3.50
CA LEU A 301 -12.92 5.51 4.84
C LEU A 301 -14.31 6.10 5.11
N ILE A 302 -14.59 7.32 4.66
CA ILE A 302 -15.93 7.90 4.72
C ILE A 302 -16.92 7.02 3.96
N TRP A 303 -16.56 6.58 2.75
CA TRP A 303 -17.38 5.62 1.99
C TRP A 303 -17.60 4.31 2.75
N ARG A 304 -16.59 3.81 3.47
CA ARG A 304 -16.73 2.63 4.33
C ARG A 304 -17.71 2.86 5.47
N VAL A 305 -17.64 4.01 6.14
CA VAL A 305 -18.58 4.38 7.21
C VAL A 305 -20.00 4.54 6.67
N VAL A 306 -20.17 5.16 5.50
CA VAL A 306 -21.47 5.30 4.83
C VAL A 306 -22.06 3.92 4.51
N THR A 307 -21.28 3.01 3.92
CA THR A 307 -21.75 1.63 3.65
C THR A 307 -22.10 0.86 4.92
N LEU A 308 -21.36 1.05 6.02
CA LEU A 308 -21.67 0.45 7.32
C LEU A 308 -23.02 0.94 7.88
N LEU A 309 -23.30 2.25 7.78
CA LEU A 309 -24.52 2.86 8.31
C LEU A 309 -25.76 2.60 7.44
N LEU A 310 -25.60 2.60 6.12
CA LEU A 310 -26.70 2.46 5.16
C LEU A 310 -27.08 1.01 4.87
N HIS A 311 -26.16 0.05 5.06
CA HIS A 311 -26.39 -1.36 4.76
C HIS A 311 -27.70 -1.92 5.35
N ARG A 312 -28.04 -1.58 6.60
CA ARG A 312 -29.30 -2.02 7.25
C ARG A 312 -30.48 -1.07 7.08
N ARG A 313 -30.23 0.17 6.65
CA ARG A 313 -31.23 1.25 6.64
C ARG A 313 -31.87 1.49 5.28
N SER A 314 -31.17 1.23 4.18
CA SER A 314 -31.64 1.61 2.84
C SER A 314 -31.47 0.46 1.85
N ASP A 315 -32.60 -0.14 1.48
CA ASP A 315 -32.65 -1.17 0.44
C ASP A 315 -32.33 -0.60 -0.95
N GLY A 316 -32.78 0.64 -1.23
CA GLY A 316 -32.44 1.34 -2.47
C GLY A 316 -30.94 1.60 -2.65
N PHE A 317 -30.21 1.89 -1.56
CA PHE A 317 -28.75 2.01 -1.60
C PHE A 317 -28.08 0.67 -1.91
N ASN A 318 -28.53 -0.41 -1.27
CA ASN A 318 -28.03 -1.76 -1.53
C ASN A 318 -28.29 -2.18 -2.98
N LEU A 319 -29.51 -1.92 -3.49
CA LEU A 319 -29.87 -2.20 -4.88
C LEU A 319 -29.00 -1.41 -5.85
N PHE A 320 -28.78 -0.12 -5.61
CA PHE A 320 -27.88 0.70 -6.42
C PHE A 320 -26.45 0.13 -6.47
N LEU A 321 -25.93 -0.27 -5.31
CA LEU A 321 -24.57 -0.77 -5.19
C LEU A 321 -24.38 -2.13 -5.88
N PHE A 322 -25.34 -3.04 -5.71
CA PHE A 322 -25.34 -4.38 -6.31
C PHE A 322 -25.76 -4.38 -7.78
N ARG A 323 -26.46 -3.37 -8.29
CA ARG A 323 -26.87 -3.29 -9.70
C ARG A 323 -25.71 -3.45 -10.68
N SER A 324 -24.53 -2.94 -10.31
CA SER A 324 -23.31 -3.10 -11.11
C SER A 324 -22.80 -4.55 -11.18
N SER A 325 -23.08 -5.35 -10.14
CA SER A 325 -22.60 -6.74 -9.99
C SER A 325 -23.70 -7.77 -10.27
N SER A 326 -24.98 -7.41 -10.17
CA SER A 326 -26.16 -8.24 -10.44
C SER A 326 -27.29 -7.37 -11.03
N PRO A 327 -27.34 -7.21 -12.37
CA PRO A 327 -28.35 -6.37 -13.01
C PRO A 327 -29.79 -6.85 -12.86
N GLY A 328 -30.02 -8.15 -12.60
CA GLY A 328 -31.33 -8.79 -12.50
C GLY A 328 -31.71 -9.28 -11.09
N ALA A 329 -30.94 -8.93 -10.05
CA ALA A 329 -31.21 -9.44 -8.71
C ALA A 329 -32.59 -9.02 -8.20
N ASP A 330 -33.33 -10.03 -7.73
CA ASP A 330 -34.62 -9.88 -7.09
C ASP A 330 -34.51 -9.03 -5.80
N GLU A 331 -35.38 -8.04 -5.68
CA GLU A 331 -35.39 -7.07 -4.59
C GLU A 331 -35.65 -7.76 -3.23
N HIS A 332 -36.46 -8.82 -3.23
CA HIS A 332 -36.75 -9.59 -2.03
C HIS A 332 -35.50 -10.34 -1.51
N SER A 333 -34.77 -11.01 -2.41
CA SER A 333 -33.52 -11.70 -2.08
C SER A 333 -32.48 -10.76 -1.45
N LEU A 334 -32.31 -9.56 -2.02
CA LEU A 334 -31.42 -8.53 -1.48
C LEU A 334 -31.89 -8.00 -0.11
N HIS A 335 -33.19 -7.78 0.08
CA HIS A 335 -33.75 -7.34 1.35
C HIS A 335 -33.49 -8.35 2.48
N VAL A 336 -33.71 -9.65 2.23
CA VAL A 336 -33.46 -10.72 3.21
C VAL A 336 -31.98 -10.75 3.61
N ILE A 337 -31.08 -10.71 2.64
CA ILE A 337 -29.62 -10.69 2.84
C ILE A 337 -29.21 -9.47 3.67
N CYS A 338 -29.69 -8.27 3.33
CA CYS A 338 -29.28 -7.04 4.00
C CYS A 338 -29.78 -6.95 5.44
N ARG A 339 -30.96 -7.49 5.72
CA ARG A 339 -31.56 -7.44 7.06
C ARG A 339 -31.04 -8.51 8.01
N LYS A 340 -30.85 -9.74 7.51
CA LYS A 340 -30.51 -10.91 8.34
C LYS A 340 -29.00 -11.17 8.44
N LEU A 341 -28.18 -10.79 7.44
CA LEU A 341 -26.73 -10.98 7.53
C LEU A 341 -26.03 -9.86 8.29
N SER A 342 -24.81 -10.15 8.75
CA SER A 342 -23.94 -9.11 9.31
C SER A 342 -23.29 -8.29 8.20
N PHE A 343 -22.88 -7.06 8.51
CA PHE A 343 -22.14 -6.20 7.58
C PHE A 343 -20.93 -6.90 6.96
N SER A 344 -20.26 -7.77 7.73
CA SER A 344 -19.08 -8.50 7.23
C SER A 344 -19.42 -9.46 6.09
N HIS A 345 -20.54 -10.16 6.20
CA HIS A 345 -21.02 -11.05 5.14
C HIS A 345 -21.48 -10.28 3.91
N TRP A 346 -22.23 -9.19 4.12
CA TRP A 346 -22.67 -8.31 3.05
C TRP A 346 -21.50 -7.72 2.28
N LEU A 347 -20.47 -7.24 2.99
CA LEU A 347 -19.31 -6.65 2.35
C LEU A 347 -18.49 -7.70 1.60
N PHE A 348 -18.35 -8.90 2.16
CA PHE A 348 -17.72 -10.02 1.47
C PHE A 348 -18.46 -10.38 0.17
N LEU A 349 -19.80 -10.46 0.21
CA LEU A 349 -20.62 -10.71 -0.97
C LEU A 349 -20.47 -9.60 -2.03
N TYR A 350 -20.37 -8.34 -1.60
CA TYR A 350 -20.10 -7.21 -2.50
C TYR A 350 -18.75 -7.37 -3.22
N TYR A 351 -17.68 -7.73 -2.51
CA TYR A 351 -16.38 -7.98 -3.14
C TYR A 351 -16.38 -9.27 -3.97
N LEU A 352 -17.16 -10.29 -3.61
CA LEU A 352 -17.31 -11.51 -4.38
C LEU A 352 -18.00 -11.23 -5.72
N GLY A 353 -19.09 -10.47 -5.72
CA GLY A 353 -19.83 -10.08 -6.93
C GLY A 353 -18.99 -9.30 -7.93
N LYS A 354 -18.08 -8.44 -7.46
CA LYS A 354 -17.12 -7.74 -8.34
C LYS A 354 -16.11 -8.65 -9.05
N ASN A 355 -15.94 -9.87 -8.57
CA ASN A 355 -14.95 -10.83 -9.04
C ASN A 355 -15.58 -12.01 -9.78
N MET A 356 -16.86 -11.90 -10.12
CA MET A 356 -17.69 -12.96 -10.68
C MET A 356 -18.62 -12.43 -11.77
N ASP A 357 -19.10 -13.34 -12.62
CA ASP A 357 -20.11 -13.04 -13.62
C ASP A 357 -21.47 -12.74 -12.94
N GLY A 358 -22.12 -11.66 -13.37
CA GLY A 358 -23.29 -11.14 -12.67
C GLY A 358 -24.49 -12.10 -12.63
N PHE A 359 -24.68 -12.90 -13.68
CA PHE A 359 -25.74 -13.92 -13.72
C PHE A 359 -25.52 -15.04 -12.67
N VAL A 360 -24.27 -15.43 -12.46
CA VAL A 360 -23.92 -16.46 -11.47
C VAL A 360 -24.11 -15.89 -10.07
N PHE A 361 -23.66 -14.66 -9.87
CA PHE A 361 -23.78 -13.99 -8.59
C PHE A 361 -25.25 -13.78 -8.20
N GLU A 362 -26.12 -13.45 -9.14
CA GLU A 362 -27.56 -13.37 -8.94
C GLU A 362 -28.17 -14.68 -8.42
N LYS A 363 -27.86 -15.81 -9.08
CA LYS A 363 -28.36 -17.13 -8.65
C LYS A 363 -27.78 -17.55 -7.28
N LEU A 364 -26.56 -17.12 -6.95
CA LEU A 364 -25.98 -17.34 -5.63
C LEU A 364 -26.75 -16.54 -4.56
N LEU A 365 -27.09 -15.29 -4.83
CA LEU A 365 -27.83 -14.44 -3.89
C LEU A 365 -29.23 -15.01 -3.59
N SER A 366 -29.98 -15.44 -4.61
CA SER A 366 -31.31 -16.02 -4.39
C SER A 366 -31.27 -17.28 -3.52
N VAL A 367 -30.33 -18.19 -3.79
CA VAL A 367 -30.18 -19.43 -3.01
C VAL A 367 -29.74 -19.19 -1.57
N ILE A 368 -28.89 -18.18 -1.34
CA ILE A 368 -28.52 -17.76 0.01
C ILE A 368 -29.72 -17.16 0.73
N ALA A 369 -30.49 -16.30 0.07
CA ALA A 369 -31.68 -15.68 0.64
C ALA A 369 -32.72 -16.72 1.07
N ASP A 370 -33.05 -17.67 0.19
CA ASP A 370 -33.99 -18.77 0.47
C ASP A 370 -33.57 -19.58 1.71
N HIS A 371 -32.26 -19.82 1.89
CA HIS A 371 -31.78 -20.55 3.04
C HIS A 371 -31.96 -19.80 4.35
N ILE A 372 -31.63 -18.51 4.35
CA ILE A 372 -31.72 -17.68 5.53
C ILE A 372 -33.21 -17.44 5.87
N ASP A 373 -34.10 -17.45 4.88
CA ASP A 373 -35.54 -17.37 5.10
C ASP A 373 -36.16 -18.65 5.64
N SER A 374 -35.66 -19.82 5.24
CA SER A 374 -36.06 -21.14 5.78
C SER A 374 -35.70 -21.38 7.26
N GLY A 375 -35.17 -20.39 7.99
CA GLY A 375 -35.02 -20.46 9.45
C GLY A 375 -33.88 -21.34 9.96
N VAL A 376 -33.06 -21.93 9.08
CA VAL A 376 -31.81 -22.62 9.48
C VAL A 376 -30.80 -21.56 9.92
N SER A 377 -30.97 -21.13 11.16
CA SER A 377 -30.19 -20.07 11.78
C SER A 377 -28.75 -20.56 11.95
N ALA A 378 -27.79 -19.80 11.43
CA ALA A 378 -26.37 -19.89 11.81
C ALA A 378 -26.17 -19.32 13.24
N SER A 379 -26.94 -19.82 14.21
CA SER A 379 -26.68 -19.68 15.64
C SER A 379 -25.64 -20.71 16.05
N ALA A 380 -24.73 -20.28 16.91
CA ALA A 380 -23.60 -21.05 17.43
C ALA A 380 -24.00 -22.47 17.89
N PRO A 381 -23.08 -23.45 17.86
CA PRO A 381 -23.34 -24.73 18.48
C PRO A 381 -23.56 -24.49 19.98
N GLU A 382 -24.81 -24.63 20.42
CA GLU A 382 -25.11 -24.82 21.84
C GLU A 382 -24.42 -26.10 22.28
N ALA A 383 -23.63 -25.99 23.35
CA ALA A 383 -23.10 -27.11 24.08
C ALA A 383 -24.27 -27.93 24.66
N GLY A 384 -24.73 -28.91 23.88
CA GLY A 384 -25.72 -29.91 24.28
C GLY A 384 -25.06 -30.98 25.13
N ARG A 385 -25.45 -31.01 26.40
CA ARG A 385 -25.14 -31.99 27.44
C ARG A 385 -25.10 -33.43 26.90
N LEU A 386 -24.02 -34.14 27.22
CA LEU A 386 -24.04 -35.60 27.26
C LEU A 386 -25.05 -36.03 28.34
N SER A 387 -26.17 -36.59 27.92
CA SER A 387 -26.88 -37.60 28.70
C SER A 387 -26.22 -38.93 28.37
N GLU A 388 -25.54 -39.50 29.36
CA GLU A 388 -25.23 -40.92 29.44
C GLU A 388 -26.56 -41.69 29.43
N ASP A 389 -26.72 -42.63 28.51
CA ASP A 389 -27.43 -43.87 28.80
C ASP A 389 -26.97 -45.00 27.87
N GLU A 390 -26.95 -46.18 28.47
CA GLU A 390 -26.48 -47.52 28.08
C GLU A 390 -26.99 -48.01 26.69
N GLY A 391 -26.40 -48.96 25.98
CA GLY A 391 -25.44 -49.99 26.33
C GLY A 391 -25.15 -50.90 25.12
N ASP A 392 -24.45 -51.98 25.46
CA ASP A 392 -23.66 -52.92 24.69
C ASP A 392 -24.29 -53.70 23.51
N ASP A 393 -23.35 -54.14 22.66
CA ASP A 393 -23.22 -55.47 22.01
C ASP A 393 -23.60 -55.74 20.53
N GLU A 394 -22.54 -56.23 19.86
CA GLU A 394 -22.43 -57.28 18.82
C GLU A 394 -22.63 -56.97 17.31
N ASP A 395 -21.47 -56.93 16.63
CA ASP A 395 -21.07 -57.65 15.41
C ASP A 395 -22.09 -57.87 14.27
N ASP A 396 -21.83 -57.23 13.11
CA ASP A 396 -21.75 -57.98 11.85
C ASP A 396 -20.88 -57.26 10.80
N ASP A 397 -20.30 -58.08 9.95
CA ASP A 397 -19.09 -57.93 9.18
C ASP A 397 -19.24 -57.13 7.86
N ASN A 398 -18.06 -56.76 7.34
CA ASN A 398 -17.70 -56.64 5.92
C ASN A 398 -17.46 -55.21 5.33
N PRO A 399 -16.36 -55.03 4.56
CA PRO A 399 -15.71 -53.76 4.34
C PRO A 399 -15.96 -53.19 2.93
N LYS A 400 -15.91 -51.86 2.80
CA LYS A 400 -15.43 -51.11 1.62
C LYS A 400 -15.70 -49.62 1.81
N ASN A 401 -14.67 -48.87 2.19
CA ASN A 401 -14.37 -47.48 1.78
C ASN A 401 -13.46 -46.78 2.80
N SER A 402 -12.28 -47.32 3.04
CA SER A 402 -11.21 -46.63 3.77
C SER A 402 -10.12 -46.18 2.81
N SER A 403 -10.38 -45.15 2.00
CA SER A 403 -9.30 -44.46 1.28
C SER A 403 -9.55 -43.00 0.89
N VAL A 404 -10.68 -42.38 1.23
CA VAL A 404 -10.99 -41.01 0.74
C VAL A 404 -11.01 -39.94 1.84
N SER A 405 -11.00 -40.30 3.13
CA SER A 405 -11.13 -39.32 4.23
C SER A 405 -9.82 -38.70 4.75
N LYS A 406 -8.69 -38.75 4.01
CA LYS A 406 -7.41 -38.19 4.49
C LYS A 406 -6.83 -37.03 3.66
N GLU A 407 -7.48 -36.55 2.61
CA GLU A 407 -6.94 -35.47 1.74
C GLU A 407 -7.63 -34.11 1.84
N LEU A 408 -8.54 -33.89 2.80
CA LEU A 408 -9.31 -32.64 2.90
C LEU A 408 -8.92 -31.71 4.06
N LEU A 409 -7.83 -32.01 4.78
CA LEU A 409 -7.38 -31.19 5.92
C LEU A 409 -6.21 -30.23 5.61
N ASP A 410 -5.64 -30.25 4.40
CA ASP A 410 -4.54 -29.35 4.04
C ASP A 410 -4.77 -28.64 2.68
N ILE A 411 -5.77 -27.75 2.57
CA ILE A 411 -5.83 -26.71 1.51
C ILE A 411 -6.41 -25.37 1.99
#